data_AF-A0A0X8UY44-F1
#
_entry.id   AF-A0A0X8UY44-F1
#
_cell.length_a   1.000
_cell.length_b   1.000
_cell.length_c   1.000
_cell.angle_alpha   90.00
_cell.angle_beta   90.00
_cell.angle_gamma   90.00
#
_symmetry.space_group_name_H-M   'P 1'
#
loop_
_entity.id
_entity.type
_entity.pdbx_description
1 polymer ?
#
loop_
_entity_poly.entity_id
_entity_poly.type
_entity_poly.pdbx_seq_one_letter_code
_entity_poly.pdbx_strand_id
1 'polypeptide(L)'
;MDRIDILHGIIETEDPDVFWAREGKLRKILESCSLSSDDKENIIRSCTEDRKLTKRFLSEPSLDKTADIQKELEQRIGAKGINYLRDIHTAIHGYVRKEVSEPTGEFDDGRFVYRAVPARRRCLDLLKPMTPPAYDLAIPDTVTVSGKEWKIVHISDKAFEGCDAVKTVKLPASLETIGKNAFCNCTSLSSVDLPRHLTVIGDNAFAFTALEELPFKDYLEEIGNMAFYRCRKLKMVELPKRTSQIGLGAFAGCSSLETISVDDKNGRFMFEDGVLYSRKQDRIVQVVGTFKGKLSPPRSLITIEQYAAEDCAGITELDLPVSVTGIGAYAFRGCTELAKVKFPNTIERIGSGAFSGCRKLTSIDVPVSIKSIGKQAFSGCTSLEVGEIAGKVSYKGLNIFEECTGLNRITIRKDSEYTDADFPKITRIKFTR
;
A
#
# COMPACT_ATOMS: atom_id res chain seq x y z
N MET A 1 -2.83 -16.81 -47.18
CA MET A 1 -2.74 -17.00 -45.71
C MET A 1 -1.32 -16.68 -45.36
N ASP A 2 -1.12 -15.45 -44.94
CA ASP A 2 0.22 -14.93 -44.69
C ASP A 2 0.87 -15.68 -43.55
N ARG A 3 2.21 -15.75 -43.57
CA ARG A 3 3.05 -16.34 -42.50
C ARG A 3 2.69 -15.83 -41.09
N ILE A 4 1.99 -14.69 -41.04
CA ILE A 4 1.52 -13.92 -39.89
C ILE A 4 0.24 -14.52 -39.26
N ASP A 5 -0.73 -15.00 -40.05
CA ASP A 5 -2.02 -15.53 -39.53
C ASP A 5 -1.84 -16.85 -38.75
N ILE A 6 -0.84 -17.65 -39.16
CA ILE A 6 -0.57 -18.98 -38.60
C ILE A 6 0.14 -18.89 -37.24
N LEU A 7 0.98 -17.85 -37.04
CA LEU A 7 1.66 -17.54 -35.79
C LEU A 7 0.72 -16.85 -34.78
N HIS A 8 -0.18 -15.98 -35.24
CA HIS A 8 -1.25 -15.40 -34.43
C HIS A 8 -2.12 -16.49 -33.75
N GLY A 9 -2.56 -17.49 -34.51
CA GLY A 9 -3.36 -18.61 -34.00
C GLY A 9 -2.63 -19.61 -33.09
N ILE A 10 -1.35 -19.39 -32.79
CA ILE A 10 -0.54 -20.17 -31.84
C ILE A 10 -0.37 -19.43 -30.50
N ILE A 11 -0.43 -18.09 -30.53
CA ILE A 11 -0.10 -17.23 -29.38
C ILE A 11 -1.35 -16.79 -28.61
N GLU A 12 -2.53 -16.78 -29.22
CA GLU A 12 -3.75 -16.19 -28.61
C GLU A 12 -4.49 -17.06 -27.57
N THR A 13 -4.06 -18.29 -27.29
CA THR A 13 -4.75 -19.12 -26.28
C THR A 13 -3.92 -19.19 -24.99
N GLU A 14 -4.22 -18.30 -24.03
CA GLU A 14 -3.83 -18.44 -22.61
C GLU A 14 -4.64 -19.55 -21.90
N ASP A 15 -5.09 -20.57 -22.64
CA ASP A 15 -5.84 -21.70 -22.11
C ASP A 15 -4.92 -22.94 -22.06
N PRO A 16 -4.53 -23.41 -20.86
CA PRO A 16 -3.59 -24.52 -20.70
C PRO A 16 -4.12 -25.87 -21.19
N ASP A 17 -5.41 -26.00 -21.55
CA ASP A 17 -6.03 -27.25 -22.00
C ASP A 17 -6.10 -27.41 -23.54
N VAL A 18 -5.78 -26.38 -24.33
CA VAL A 18 -5.92 -26.41 -25.81
C VAL A 18 -4.57 -26.65 -26.50
N PHE A 19 -3.88 -27.72 -26.14
CA PHE A 19 -2.60 -28.11 -26.75
C PHE A 19 -2.73 -29.30 -27.75
N TRP A 20 -3.91 -29.57 -28.29
CA TRP A 20 -4.24 -30.86 -28.95
C TRP A 20 -4.30 -30.88 -30.49
N ALA A 21 -3.82 -29.85 -31.20
CA ALA A 21 -3.87 -29.83 -32.68
C ALA A 21 -2.51 -29.47 -33.31
N ARG A 22 -1.52 -30.38 -33.31
CA ARG A 22 -0.14 -30.01 -33.68
C ARG A 22 0.74 -30.95 -34.50
N GLU A 23 0.22 -31.96 -35.20
CA GLU A 23 1.03 -32.55 -36.29
C GLU A 23 0.92 -31.69 -37.56
N GLY A 24 -0.30 -31.42 -38.03
CA GLY A 24 -0.54 -30.67 -39.26
C GLY A 24 -0.07 -29.21 -39.24
N LYS A 25 -0.12 -28.52 -38.08
CA LYS A 25 0.38 -27.14 -37.96
C LYS A 25 1.91 -27.08 -37.85
N LEU A 26 2.55 -28.04 -37.17
CA LEU A 26 4.01 -28.11 -37.07
C LEU A 26 4.64 -28.50 -38.41
N ARG A 27 4.00 -29.43 -39.14
CA ARG A 27 4.33 -29.79 -40.54
C ARG A 27 4.32 -28.56 -41.46
N LYS A 28 3.23 -27.78 -41.44
CA LYS A 28 3.12 -26.53 -42.23
C LYS A 28 4.17 -25.46 -41.88
N ILE A 29 4.60 -25.38 -40.62
CA ILE A 29 5.67 -24.47 -40.21
C ILE A 29 7.02 -24.94 -40.78
N LEU A 30 7.31 -26.23 -40.64
CA LEU A 30 8.56 -26.83 -41.11
C LEU A 30 8.69 -26.85 -42.63
N GLU A 31 7.57 -26.91 -43.37
CA GLU A 31 7.55 -26.75 -44.84
C GLU A 31 8.22 -25.45 -45.28
N SER A 32 8.11 -24.38 -44.49
CA SER A 32 8.71 -23.07 -44.78
C SER A 32 10.19 -22.92 -44.35
N CYS A 33 10.75 -23.93 -43.66
CA CYS A 33 12.13 -23.93 -43.22
C CYS A 33 13.06 -24.57 -44.25
N SER A 34 14.27 -24.04 -44.40
CA SER A 34 15.36 -24.58 -45.23
C SER A 34 16.07 -25.79 -44.60
N LEU A 35 15.28 -26.66 -43.96
CA LEU A 35 15.73 -27.93 -43.37
C LEU A 35 15.56 -29.07 -44.38
N SER A 36 16.33 -30.15 -44.24
CA SER A 36 16.10 -31.36 -45.05
C SER A 36 14.77 -32.01 -44.66
N SER A 37 14.14 -32.76 -45.58
CA SER A 37 12.88 -33.45 -45.30
C SER A 37 13.00 -34.43 -44.12
N ASP A 38 14.15 -35.08 -43.97
CA ASP A 38 14.44 -36.01 -42.86
C ASP A 38 14.57 -35.28 -41.52
N ASP A 39 15.15 -34.08 -41.51
CA ASP A 39 15.22 -33.25 -40.30
C ASP A 39 13.83 -32.78 -39.87
N LYS A 40 12.98 -32.39 -40.83
CA LYS A 40 11.59 -31.98 -40.55
C LYS A 40 10.78 -33.12 -39.92
N GLU A 41 10.86 -34.32 -40.49
CA GLU A 41 10.14 -35.50 -39.95
C GLU A 41 10.68 -35.93 -38.58
N ASN A 42 11.99 -35.86 -38.36
CA ASN A 42 12.57 -36.15 -37.05
C ASN A 42 12.14 -35.14 -35.99
N ILE A 43 12.04 -33.85 -36.33
CA ILE A 43 11.53 -32.80 -35.42
C ILE A 43 10.06 -33.08 -35.07
N ILE A 44 9.24 -33.40 -36.06
CA ILE A 44 7.81 -33.70 -35.85
C ILE A 44 7.66 -34.90 -34.93
N ARG A 45 8.30 -36.02 -35.27
CA ARG A 45 8.26 -37.27 -34.51
C ARG A 45 8.70 -37.06 -33.06
N SER A 46 9.83 -36.36 -32.86
CA SER A 46 10.40 -36.14 -31.53
C SER A 46 9.56 -35.17 -30.67
N CYS A 47 8.90 -34.18 -31.27
CA CYS A 47 7.98 -33.27 -30.56
C CYS A 47 6.63 -33.91 -30.23
N THR A 48 6.18 -34.89 -31.01
CA THR A 48 4.94 -35.63 -30.77
C THR A 48 5.09 -36.77 -29.77
N GLU A 49 6.29 -37.35 -29.64
CA GLU A 49 6.53 -38.53 -28.78
C GLU A 49 6.69 -38.20 -27.27
N ASP A 50 7.18 -37.01 -26.86
CA ASP A 50 7.41 -36.72 -25.42
C ASP A 50 7.04 -35.29 -24.96
N ARG A 51 5.72 -35.06 -24.93
CA ARG A 51 5.02 -33.79 -24.67
C ARG A 51 5.38 -33.07 -23.35
N LYS A 52 5.88 -33.78 -22.33
CA LYS A 52 6.16 -33.20 -21.00
C LYS A 52 7.57 -32.60 -20.89
N LEU A 53 8.55 -33.17 -21.58
CA LEU A 53 9.95 -32.75 -21.49
C LEU A 53 10.19 -31.46 -22.28
N THR A 54 9.64 -31.38 -23.50
CA THR A 54 9.71 -30.18 -24.35
C THR A 54 9.02 -28.97 -23.72
N LYS A 55 7.91 -29.20 -22.98
CA LYS A 55 7.21 -28.14 -22.25
C LYS A 55 8.05 -27.59 -21.10
N ARG A 56 8.75 -28.45 -20.34
CA ARG A 56 9.69 -28.02 -19.27
C ARG A 56 10.86 -27.22 -19.82
N PHE A 57 11.42 -27.63 -20.96
CA PHE A 57 12.57 -26.96 -21.56
C PHE A 57 12.23 -25.56 -22.11
N LEU A 58 11.07 -25.42 -22.77
CA LEU A 58 10.64 -24.14 -23.37
C LEU A 58 10.07 -23.13 -22.35
N SER A 59 9.76 -23.56 -21.13
CA SER A 59 9.19 -22.71 -20.08
C SER A 59 10.22 -22.05 -19.14
N GLU A 60 11.51 -22.39 -19.24
CA GLU A 60 12.53 -21.84 -18.36
C GLU A 60 13.14 -20.52 -18.87
N PRO A 61 13.34 -19.50 -17.99
CA PRO A 61 13.77 -18.16 -18.43
C PRO A 61 15.24 -18.05 -18.86
N SER A 62 16.11 -19.01 -18.51
CA SER A 62 17.54 -18.98 -18.86
C SER A 62 18.10 -20.39 -19.09
N LEU A 63 18.67 -20.61 -20.28
CA LEU A 63 19.26 -21.88 -20.72
C LEU A 63 20.49 -22.35 -19.91
N ASP A 64 21.11 -21.48 -19.10
CA ASP A 64 22.33 -21.81 -18.35
C ASP A 64 22.10 -22.58 -17.03
N LYS A 65 20.84 -22.79 -16.60
CA LYS A 65 20.51 -23.49 -15.34
C LYS A 65 20.13 -24.96 -15.50
N THR A 66 20.28 -25.52 -16.70
CA THR A 66 19.71 -26.82 -17.08
C THR A 66 20.75 -27.87 -17.48
N ALA A 67 21.86 -28.01 -16.75
CA ALA A 67 22.87 -29.03 -17.06
C ALA A 67 22.29 -30.46 -17.06
N ASP A 68 21.39 -30.77 -16.12
CA ASP A 68 20.75 -32.10 -16.02
C ASP A 68 19.70 -32.33 -17.11
N ILE A 69 18.89 -31.31 -17.45
CA ILE A 69 17.88 -31.40 -18.51
C ILE A 69 18.55 -31.46 -19.89
N GLN A 70 19.64 -30.72 -20.10
CA GLN A 70 20.40 -30.75 -21.34
C GLN A 70 21.06 -32.11 -21.55
N LYS A 71 21.63 -32.71 -20.50
CA LYS A 71 22.20 -34.06 -20.55
C LYS A 71 21.15 -35.14 -20.82
N GLU A 72 19.95 -35.02 -20.23
CA GLU A 72 18.82 -35.92 -20.49
C GLU A 72 18.27 -35.77 -21.91
N LEU A 73 18.21 -34.54 -22.44
CA LEU A 73 17.87 -34.28 -23.85
C LEU A 73 18.96 -34.82 -24.80
N GLU A 74 20.24 -34.67 -24.47
CA GLU A 74 21.36 -35.11 -25.31
C GLU A 74 21.39 -36.62 -25.45
N GLN A 75 21.07 -37.35 -24.38
CA GLN A 75 20.95 -38.82 -24.39
C GLN A 75 19.77 -39.32 -25.21
N ARG A 76 18.67 -38.54 -25.30
CA ARG A 76 17.41 -39.00 -25.89
C ARG A 76 17.17 -38.54 -27.32
N ILE A 77 17.50 -37.29 -27.65
CA ILE A 77 17.26 -36.70 -28.97
C ILE A 77 18.56 -36.34 -29.71
N GLY A 78 19.71 -36.59 -29.08
CA GLY A 78 21.03 -36.33 -29.64
C GLY A 78 21.38 -34.85 -29.75
N ALA A 79 22.67 -34.55 -29.90
CA ALA A 79 23.18 -33.17 -30.00
C ALA A 79 22.56 -32.36 -31.16
N LYS A 80 22.18 -33.03 -32.26
CA LYS A 80 21.47 -32.39 -33.38
C LYS A 80 20.05 -31.94 -32.98
N GLY A 81 19.30 -32.76 -32.23
CA GLY A 81 17.96 -32.42 -31.75
C GLY A 81 17.95 -31.23 -30.79
N ILE A 82 18.97 -31.09 -29.94
CA ILE A 82 19.13 -29.93 -29.05
C ILE A 82 19.40 -28.65 -29.85
N ASN A 83 20.30 -28.70 -30.84
CA ASN A 83 20.57 -27.53 -31.70
C ASN A 83 19.31 -27.07 -32.42
N TYR A 84 18.45 -27.99 -32.88
CA TYR A 84 17.16 -27.63 -33.48
C TYR A 84 16.18 -26.99 -32.49
N LEU A 85 16.09 -27.49 -31.26
CA LEU A 85 15.28 -26.84 -30.22
C LEU A 85 15.81 -25.43 -29.88
N ARG A 86 17.13 -25.25 -29.88
CA ARG A 86 17.78 -23.96 -29.68
C ARG A 86 17.48 -23.00 -30.83
N ASP A 87 17.48 -23.48 -32.07
CA ASP A 87 17.16 -22.67 -33.25
C ASP A 87 15.68 -22.29 -33.29
N ILE A 88 14.78 -23.20 -32.90
CA ILE A 88 13.34 -22.92 -32.74
C ILE A 88 13.13 -21.89 -31.62
N HIS A 89 13.76 -22.07 -30.46
CA HIS A 89 13.71 -21.10 -29.35
C HIS A 89 14.24 -19.73 -29.79
N THR A 90 15.38 -19.69 -30.49
CA THR A 90 15.98 -18.46 -31.02
C THR A 90 15.10 -17.80 -32.08
N ALA A 91 14.46 -18.57 -32.96
CA ALA A 91 13.53 -18.07 -33.96
C ALA A 91 12.25 -17.52 -33.32
N ILE A 92 11.69 -18.21 -32.32
CA ILE A 92 10.54 -17.73 -31.55
C ILE A 92 10.87 -16.42 -30.82
N HIS A 93 12.01 -16.36 -30.11
CA HIS A 93 12.46 -15.16 -29.42
C HIS A 93 12.84 -14.02 -30.38
N GLY A 94 13.43 -14.34 -31.53
CA GLY A 94 13.78 -13.38 -32.59
C GLY A 94 12.56 -12.80 -33.32
N TYR A 95 11.49 -13.58 -33.48
CA TYR A 95 10.22 -13.13 -34.07
C TYR A 95 9.41 -12.31 -33.07
N VAL A 96 9.36 -12.72 -31.80
CA VAL A 96 8.77 -11.95 -30.69
C VAL A 96 9.40 -10.55 -30.55
N ARG A 97 10.72 -10.43 -30.75
CA ARG A 97 11.42 -9.13 -30.70
C ARG A 97 11.11 -8.21 -31.89
N LYS A 98 10.65 -8.73 -33.03
CA LYS A 98 10.40 -7.92 -34.25
C LYS A 98 8.99 -7.33 -34.33
N GLU A 99 7.99 -7.88 -33.64
CA GLU A 99 6.60 -7.39 -33.70
C GLU A 99 6.17 -6.49 -32.53
N VAL A 100 7.00 -6.29 -31.52
CA VAL A 100 6.72 -5.34 -30.45
C VAL A 100 7.95 -4.47 -30.23
N SER A 101 8.15 -3.48 -31.11
CA SER A 101 8.84 -2.27 -30.65
C SER A 101 7.91 -1.61 -29.64
N GLU A 102 7.98 -2.02 -28.37
CA GLU A 102 7.36 -1.27 -27.29
C GLU A 102 7.89 0.17 -27.40
N PRO A 103 7.03 1.20 -27.30
CA PRO A 103 7.50 2.57 -27.37
C PRO A 103 8.57 2.74 -26.28
N THR A 104 9.78 3.06 -26.73
CA THR A 104 10.91 3.30 -25.84
C THR A 104 10.81 4.71 -25.29
N GLY A 105 10.64 4.86 -23.98
CA GLY A 105 10.53 6.16 -23.32
C GLY A 105 9.08 6.59 -23.06
N GLU A 106 8.89 7.89 -22.83
CA GLU A 106 7.59 8.49 -22.58
C GLU A 106 6.93 8.90 -23.91
N PHE A 107 5.60 8.81 -23.97
CA PHE A 107 4.79 9.27 -25.09
C PHE A 107 3.43 9.76 -24.59
N ASP A 108 2.68 10.49 -25.41
CA ASP A 108 1.38 11.02 -25.03
C ASP A 108 0.28 10.76 -26.08
N ASP A 109 -0.97 10.93 -25.67
CA ASP A 109 -2.17 10.88 -26.53
C ASP A 109 -2.82 12.27 -26.70
N GLY A 110 -2.08 13.35 -26.45
CA GLY A 110 -2.61 14.71 -26.38
C GLY A 110 -3.34 15.07 -25.09
N ARG A 111 -3.58 14.11 -24.19
CA ARG A 111 -4.21 14.33 -22.87
C ARG A 111 -3.31 13.92 -21.71
N PHE A 112 -2.64 12.79 -21.83
CA PHE A 112 -1.80 12.22 -20.78
C PHE A 112 -0.48 11.72 -21.34
N VAL A 113 0.53 11.71 -20.48
CA VAL A 113 1.85 11.14 -20.74
C VAL A 113 1.90 9.74 -20.11
N TYR A 114 2.42 8.79 -20.87
CA TYR A 114 2.50 7.37 -20.53
C TYR A 114 3.91 6.81 -20.69
N ARG A 115 4.12 5.63 -20.11
CA ARG A 115 5.30 4.79 -20.36
C ARG A 115 4.89 3.32 -20.41
N ALA A 116 5.52 2.56 -21.30
CA ALA A 116 5.32 1.10 -21.35
C ALA A 116 5.83 0.44 -20.07
N VAL A 117 5.05 -0.49 -19.51
CA VAL A 117 5.46 -1.27 -18.33
C VAL A 117 6.49 -2.31 -18.74
N PRO A 118 7.71 -2.31 -18.16
CA PRO A 118 8.75 -3.26 -18.52
C PRO A 118 8.28 -4.72 -18.36
N ALA A 119 8.61 -5.55 -19.35
CA ALA A 119 8.26 -6.98 -19.39
C ALA A 119 6.75 -7.30 -19.38
N ARG A 120 5.86 -6.31 -19.56
CA ARG A 120 4.42 -6.52 -19.70
C ARG A 120 3.91 -5.97 -21.03
N ARG A 121 3.52 -6.88 -21.91
CA ARG A 121 2.98 -6.52 -23.23
C ARG A 121 1.73 -5.66 -23.09
N ARG A 122 1.65 -4.58 -23.87
CA ARG A 122 0.46 -3.74 -24.03
C ARG A 122 -0.08 -3.18 -22.69
N CYS A 123 0.81 -2.89 -21.74
CA CYS A 123 0.48 -2.33 -20.43
C CYS A 123 1.18 -0.99 -20.24
N LEU A 124 0.49 0.02 -19.69
CA LEU A 124 0.99 1.37 -19.49
C LEU A 124 0.95 1.81 -18.03
N ASP A 125 2.00 2.56 -17.65
CA ASP A 125 1.99 3.51 -16.56
C ASP A 125 1.45 4.85 -17.10
N LEU A 126 0.38 5.38 -16.50
CA LEU A 126 0.01 6.79 -16.67
C LEU A 126 0.92 7.63 -15.77
N LEU A 127 1.69 8.54 -16.36
CA LEU A 127 2.68 9.35 -15.65
C LEU A 127 2.10 10.66 -15.11
N LYS A 128 1.36 11.39 -15.96
CA LYS A 128 0.78 12.71 -15.65
C LYS A 128 -0.17 13.17 -16.75
N PRO A 129 -1.11 14.10 -16.49
CA PRO A 129 -1.81 14.81 -17.55
C PRO A 129 -0.87 15.82 -18.23
N MET A 130 -1.13 16.12 -19.49
CA MET A 130 -0.37 17.15 -20.24
C MET A 130 -0.69 18.56 -19.74
N THR A 131 -1.93 18.78 -19.28
CA THR A 131 -2.37 20.02 -18.65
C THR A 131 -3.18 19.69 -17.40
N PRO A 132 -3.12 20.51 -16.33
CA PRO A 132 -3.94 20.28 -15.15
C PRO A 132 -5.42 20.15 -15.52
N PRO A 133 -6.10 19.04 -15.16
CA PRO A 133 -7.48 18.85 -15.54
C PRO A 133 -8.37 19.89 -14.85
N ALA A 134 -9.24 20.54 -15.61
CA ALA A 134 -10.15 21.59 -15.13
C ALA A 134 -11.62 21.11 -14.97
N TYR A 135 -11.86 19.81 -15.16
CA TYR A 135 -13.17 19.17 -15.16
C TYR A 135 -13.04 17.73 -14.63
N ASP A 136 -14.16 17.00 -14.58
CA ASP A 136 -14.20 15.60 -14.17
C ASP A 136 -13.24 14.73 -14.99
N LEU A 137 -12.36 14.03 -14.29
CA LEU A 137 -11.28 13.29 -14.90
C LEU A 137 -11.76 11.89 -15.30
N ALA A 138 -11.87 11.64 -16.61
CA ALA A 138 -12.07 10.31 -17.16
C ALA A 138 -10.76 9.80 -17.79
N ILE A 139 -10.12 8.83 -17.14
CA ILE A 139 -8.95 8.13 -17.67
C ILE A 139 -9.45 6.96 -18.54
N PRO A 140 -9.01 6.82 -19.80
CA PRO A 140 -9.51 5.79 -20.69
C PRO A 140 -9.05 4.39 -20.26
N ASP A 141 -9.84 3.34 -20.58
CA ASP A 141 -9.43 1.96 -20.33
C ASP A 141 -8.18 1.56 -21.15
N THR A 142 -8.12 2.06 -22.38
CA THR A 142 -7.05 1.78 -23.32
C THR A 142 -6.64 3.00 -24.12
N VAL A 143 -5.38 3.03 -24.56
CA VAL A 143 -4.84 4.02 -25.50
C VAL A 143 -4.36 3.32 -26.76
N THR A 144 -4.63 3.91 -27.94
CA THR A 144 -4.13 3.39 -29.21
C THR A 144 -2.86 4.13 -29.61
N VAL A 145 -1.75 3.40 -29.71
CA VAL A 145 -0.44 3.93 -30.14
C VAL A 145 0.08 3.10 -31.30
N SER A 146 0.35 3.74 -32.43
CA SER A 146 0.82 3.08 -33.66
C SER A 146 -0.07 1.91 -34.09
N GLY A 147 -1.40 2.08 -33.99
CA GLY A 147 -2.39 1.07 -34.37
C GLY A 147 -2.56 -0.10 -33.38
N LYS A 148 -1.91 -0.05 -32.21
CA LYS A 148 -2.03 -1.07 -31.17
C LYS A 148 -2.72 -0.50 -29.94
N GLU A 149 -3.61 -1.27 -29.34
CA GLU A 149 -4.24 -0.92 -28.07
C GLU A 149 -3.37 -1.32 -26.87
N TRP A 150 -3.34 -0.43 -25.88
CA TRP A 150 -2.59 -0.58 -24.65
C TRP A 150 -3.49 -0.33 -23.45
N LYS A 151 -3.46 -1.23 -22.47
CA LYS A 151 -4.22 -1.10 -21.22
C LYS A 151 -3.46 -0.24 -20.22
N ILE A 152 -4.17 0.64 -19.53
CA ILE A 152 -3.61 1.39 -18.40
C ILE A 152 -3.73 0.50 -17.16
N VAL A 153 -2.58 0.12 -16.60
CA VAL A 153 -2.52 -0.78 -15.44
C VAL A 153 -2.00 -0.08 -14.20
N HIS A 154 -1.25 1.03 -14.33
CA HIS A 154 -0.77 1.79 -13.18
C HIS A 154 -1.01 3.30 -13.37
N ILE A 155 -1.23 3.98 -12.26
CA ILE A 155 -1.08 5.44 -12.15
C ILE A 155 0.20 5.69 -11.36
N SER A 156 1.11 6.47 -11.92
CA SER A 156 2.41 6.74 -11.31
C SER A 156 2.33 7.66 -10.10
N ASP A 157 3.42 7.69 -9.35
CA ASP A 157 3.60 8.64 -8.25
C ASP A 157 3.35 10.08 -8.74
N LYS A 158 2.59 10.84 -7.94
CA LYS A 158 2.27 12.26 -8.14
C LYS A 158 1.55 12.61 -9.45
N ALA A 159 1.02 11.62 -10.18
CA ALA A 159 0.47 11.86 -11.52
C ALA A 159 -0.57 12.99 -11.58
N PHE A 160 -1.39 13.13 -10.56
CA PHE A 160 -2.43 14.16 -10.42
C PHE A 160 -2.31 14.96 -9.12
N GLU A 161 -1.13 15.02 -8.49
CA GLU A 161 -0.93 15.77 -7.24
C GLU A 161 -1.35 17.25 -7.43
N GLY A 162 -2.20 17.76 -6.53
CA GLY A 162 -2.66 19.14 -6.54
C GLY A 162 -3.68 19.50 -7.63
N CYS A 163 -4.33 18.52 -8.27
CA CYS A 163 -5.36 18.78 -9.28
C CYS A 163 -6.70 19.20 -8.63
N ASP A 164 -6.71 20.39 -8.00
CA ASP A 164 -7.80 20.92 -7.17
C ASP A 164 -9.13 21.15 -7.90
N ALA A 165 -9.13 21.24 -9.23
CA ALA A 165 -10.36 21.41 -10.02
C ALA A 165 -11.07 20.07 -10.28
N VAL A 166 -10.40 18.93 -10.10
CA VAL A 166 -10.98 17.60 -10.33
C VAL A 166 -11.94 17.25 -9.21
N LYS A 167 -13.22 17.07 -9.54
CA LYS A 167 -14.27 16.71 -8.58
C LYS A 167 -14.54 15.22 -8.54
N THR A 168 -14.52 14.57 -9.69
CA THR A 168 -14.69 13.12 -9.82
C THR A 168 -13.60 12.52 -10.70
N VAL A 169 -13.24 11.27 -10.42
CA VAL A 169 -12.32 10.48 -11.24
C VAL A 169 -12.94 9.14 -11.61
N LYS A 170 -12.96 8.84 -12.91
CA LYS A 170 -13.21 7.50 -13.44
C LYS A 170 -11.88 6.84 -13.80
N LEU A 171 -11.60 5.73 -13.15
CA LEU A 171 -10.37 4.98 -13.31
C LEU A 171 -10.53 3.84 -14.34
N PRO A 172 -9.45 3.44 -15.03
CA PRO A 172 -9.47 2.32 -15.97
C PRO A 172 -9.85 1.00 -15.29
N ALA A 173 -10.66 0.18 -15.93
CA ALA A 173 -11.08 -1.13 -15.40
C ALA A 173 -9.90 -2.10 -15.17
N SER A 174 -8.84 -1.97 -15.97
CA SER A 174 -7.60 -2.76 -15.87
C SER A 174 -6.59 -2.22 -14.85
N LEU A 175 -6.90 -1.13 -14.14
CA LEU A 175 -5.95 -0.54 -13.21
C LEU A 175 -5.69 -1.48 -12.02
N GLU A 176 -4.41 -1.71 -11.76
CA GLU A 176 -3.89 -2.60 -10.72
C GLU A 176 -3.29 -1.81 -9.56
N THR A 177 -2.65 -0.66 -9.83
CA THR A 177 -1.99 0.14 -8.78
C THR A 177 -2.19 1.64 -8.94
N ILE A 178 -2.25 2.34 -7.81
CA ILE A 178 -2.19 3.81 -7.71
C ILE A 178 -0.95 4.17 -6.91
N GLY A 179 -0.07 4.99 -7.51
CA GLY A 179 1.21 5.38 -6.96
C GLY A 179 1.11 6.35 -5.78
N LYS A 180 2.27 6.63 -5.18
CA LYS A 180 2.42 7.53 -4.04
C LYS A 180 2.04 8.94 -4.43
N ASN A 181 1.28 9.62 -3.57
CA ASN A 181 0.78 10.97 -3.79
C ASN A 181 -0.03 11.17 -5.09
N ALA A 182 -0.48 10.11 -5.77
CA ALA A 182 -1.04 10.21 -7.12
C ALA A 182 -2.19 11.22 -7.24
N PHE A 183 -3.04 11.36 -6.24
CA PHE A 183 -4.13 12.33 -6.12
C PHE A 183 -4.05 13.14 -4.82
N CYS A 184 -2.85 13.26 -4.24
CA CYS A 184 -2.63 14.04 -3.03
C CYS A 184 -2.99 15.51 -3.28
N ASN A 185 -3.63 16.16 -2.31
CA ASN A 185 -4.09 17.55 -2.42
C ASN A 185 -5.03 17.82 -3.61
N CYS A 186 -5.77 16.83 -4.13
CA CYS A 186 -6.90 17.10 -5.00
C CYS A 186 -8.11 17.53 -4.15
N THR A 187 -8.11 18.77 -3.65
CA THR A 187 -8.99 19.17 -2.54
C THR A 187 -10.49 19.21 -2.89
N SER A 188 -10.84 19.24 -4.18
CA SER A 188 -12.25 19.11 -4.64
C SER A 188 -12.67 17.69 -4.97
N LEU A 189 -11.73 16.72 -4.98
CA LEU A 189 -12.01 15.35 -5.38
C LEU A 189 -12.90 14.68 -4.33
N SER A 190 -14.15 14.44 -4.68
CA SER A 190 -15.21 13.96 -3.78
C SER A 190 -15.71 12.56 -4.08
N SER A 191 -15.46 12.06 -5.30
CA SER A 191 -15.84 10.71 -5.72
C SER A 191 -14.80 10.10 -6.64
N VAL A 192 -14.43 8.85 -6.37
CA VAL A 192 -13.57 8.02 -7.23
C VAL A 192 -14.22 6.65 -7.34
N ASP A 193 -14.41 6.16 -8.56
CA ASP A 193 -14.82 4.77 -8.77
C ASP A 193 -13.59 3.87 -8.83
N LEU A 194 -13.38 3.06 -7.78
CA LEU A 194 -12.23 2.17 -7.68
C LEU A 194 -12.47 0.89 -8.50
N PRO A 195 -11.53 0.51 -9.39
CA PRO A 195 -11.71 -0.62 -10.28
C PRO A 195 -11.50 -1.95 -9.56
N ARG A 196 -12.11 -3.01 -10.10
CA ARG A 196 -12.14 -4.35 -9.47
C ARG A 196 -10.76 -4.96 -9.27
N HIS A 197 -9.80 -4.68 -10.16
CA HIS A 197 -8.46 -5.29 -10.16
C HIS A 197 -7.41 -4.48 -9.38
N LEU A 198 -7.81 -3.37 -8.76
CA LEU A 198 -6.91 -2.54 -7.95
C LEU A 198 -6.45 -3.33 -6.71
N THR A 199 -5.15 -3.61 -6.62
CA THR A 199 -4.54 -4.35 -5.51
C THR A 199 -3.78 -3.45 -4.55
N VAL A 200 -3.26 -2.31 -5.02
CA VAL A 200 -2.40 -1.42 -4.21
C VAL A 200 -2.81 0.05 -4.36
N ILE A 201 -2.95 0.73 -3.23
CA ILE A 201 -3.04 2.19 -3.13
C ILE A 201 -1.81 2.69 -2.37
N GLY A 202 -0.99 3.53 -3.01
CA GLY A 202 0.28 3.99 -2.48
C GLY A 202 0.18 5.00 -1.34
N ASP A 203 1.34 5.30 -0.73
CA ASP A 203 1.46 6.28 0.35
C ASP A 203 0.89 7.66 -0.07
N ASN A 204 0.08 8.27 0.79
CA ASN A 204 -0.59 9.57 0.57
C ASN A 204 -1.41 9.68 -0.74
N ALA A 205 -1.74 8.57 -1.40
CA ALA A 205 -2.32 8.60 -2.75
C ALA A 205 -3.56 9.49 -2.87
N PHE A 206 -4.40 9.57 -1.83
CA PHE A 206 -5.61 10.40 -1.77
C PHE A 206 -5.61 11.33 -0.54
N ALA A 207 -4.43 11.64 0.02
CA ALA A 207 -4.33 12.53 1.17
C ALA A 207 -4.91 13.93 0.82
N PHE A 208 -5.61 14.53 1.78
CA PHE A 208 -6.23 15.86 1.68
C PHE A 208 -7.28 16.00 0.55
N THR A 209 -7.94 14.91 0.16
CA THR A 209 -9.07 14.96 -0.76
C THR A 209 -10.41 15.17 -0.02
N ALA A 210 -11.47 15.47 -0.77
CA ALA A 210 -12.82 15.66 -0.26
C ALA A 210 -13.71 14.41 -0.39
N LEU A 211 -13.10 13.23 -0.52
CA LEU A 211 -13.81 11.95 -0.68
C LEU A 211 -14.82 11.74 0.45
N GLU A 212 -16.06 11.40 0.09
CA GLU A 212 -17.14 11.18 1.07
C GLU A 212 -17.35 9.70 1.37
N GLU A 213 -17.21 8.84 0.36
CA GLU A 213 -17.36 7.39 0.45
C GLU A 213 -16.30 6.70 -0.41
N LEU A 214 -15.84 5.54 0.05
CA LEU A 214 -14.85 4.73 -0.66
C LEU A 214 -15.23 3.24 -0.59
N PRO A 215 -16.00 2.73 -1.57
CA PRO A 215 -16.24 1.30 -1.67
C PRO A 215 -15.02 0.62 -2.29
N PHE A 216 -14.13 0.07 -1.45
CA PHE A 216 -13.04 -0.76 -1.96
C PHE A 216 -13.60 -2.04 -2.58
N LYS A 217 -12.99 -2.49 -3.68
CA LYS A 217 -13.39 -3.73 -4.36
C LYS A 217 -12.59 -4.92 -3.83
N ASP A 218 -13.15 -6.12 -3.99
CA ASP A 218 -12.69 -7.40 -3.42
C ASP A 218 -11.19 -7.74 -3.48
N TYR A 219 -10.43 -7.14 -4.40
CA TYR A 219 -9.03 -7.47 -4.67
C TYR A 219 -8.01 -6.53 -4.01
N LEU A 220 -8.44 -5.49 -3.29
CA LEU A 220 -7.51 -4.59 -2.62
C LEU A 220 -6.72 -5.31 -1.52
N GLU A 221 -5.40 -5.36 -1.65
CA GLU A 221 -4.49 -6.06 -0.74
C GLU A 221 -3.73 -5.10 0.18
N GLU A 222 -3.32 -3.94 -0.34
CA GLU A 222 -2.48 -2.97 0.37
C GLU A 222 -3.01 -1.53 0.27
N ILE A 223 -3.10 -0.88 1.42
CA ILE A 223 -3.33 0.56 1.57
C ILE A 223 -2.06 1.17 2.19
N GLY A 224 -1.44 2.12 1.52
CA GLY A 224 -0.19 2.77 1.93
C GLY A 224 -0.33 3.68 3.15
N ASN A 225 0.81 4.16 3.65
CA ASN A 225 0.85 5.08 4.78
C ASN A 225 0.15 6.39 4.40
N MET A 226 -0.68 6.91 5.30
CA MET A 226 -1.39 8.18 5.07
C MET A 226 -2.21 8.22 3.77
N ALA A 227 -2.55 7.07 3.16
CA ALA A 227 -3.19 7.01 1.84
C ALA A 227 -4.46 7.89 1.73
N PHE A 228 -5.24 7.99 2.79
CA PHE A 228 -6.44 8.82 2.91
C PHE A 228 -6.31 9.85 4.05
N TYR A 229 -5.08 10.26 4.37
CA TYR A 229 -4.83 11.22 5.45
C TYR A 229 -5.65 12.50 5.27
N ARG A 230 -6.37 12.90 6.32
CA ARG A 230 -7.22 14.10 6.33
C ARG A 230 -8.24 14.17 5.18
N CYS A 231 -8.76 13.03 4.74
CA CYS A 231 -10.01 12.97 3.98
C CYS A 231 -11.19 13.31 4.90
N ARG A 232 -11.33 14.57 5.28
CA ARG A 232 -12.21 15.02 6.38
C ARG A 232 -13.69 14.74 6.16
N LYS A 233 -14.10 14.54 4.91
CA LYS A 233 -15.49 14.21 4.56
C LYS A 233 -15.77 12.71 4.47
N LEU A 234 -14.74 11.87 4.53
CA LEU A 234 -14.89 10.42 4.39
C LEU A 234 -15.69 9.87 5.56
N LYS A 235 -16.86 9.27 5.30
CA LYS A 235 -17.80 8.77 6.31
C LYS A 235 -17.69 7.29 6.54
N MET A 236 -17.45 6.52 5.48
CA MET A 236 -17.43 5.07 5.52
C MET A 236 -16.30 4.51 4.67
N VAL A 237 -15.72 3.43 5.17
CA VAL A 237 -14.74 2.60 4.47
C VAL A 237 -15.18 1.15 4.55
N GLU A 238 -15.10 0.41 3.45
CA GLU A 238 -15.37 -1.04 3.42
C GLU A 238 -14.10 -1.81 3.09
N LEU A 239 -13.51 -2.50 4.07
CA LEU A 239 -12.28 -3.28 3.88
C LEU A 239 -12.59 -4.69 3.36
N PRO A 240 -12.15 -5.06 2.15
CA PRO A 240 -12.43 -6.37 1.56
C PRO A 240 -11.63 -7.49 2.23
N LYS A 241 -12.05 -8.73 2.00
CA LYS A 241 -11.42 -9.95 2.57
C LYS A 241 -9.91 -10.08 2.34
N ARG A 242 -9.38 -9.49 1.26
CA ARG A 242 -7.96 -9.62 0.86
C ARG A 242 -7.06 -8.54 1.44
N THR A 243 -7.61 -7.48 2.04
CA THR A 243 -6.81 -6.40 2.61
C THR A 243 -5.93 -6.95 3.71
N SER A 244 -4.64 -6.97 3.43
CA SER A 244 -3.63 -7.62 4.24
C SER A 244 -2.72 -6.63 4.97
N GLN A 245 -2.65 -5.41 4.44
CA GLN A 245 -1.84 -4.33 4.96
C GLN A 245 -2.59 -3.00 4.90
N ILE A 246 -2.52 -2.25 6.01
CA ILE A 246 -2.97 -0.87 6.13
C ILE A 246 -1.79 -0.10 6.71
N GLY A 247 -1.32 0.90 5.99
CA GLY A 247 -0.20 1.73 6.39
C GLY A 247 -0.54 2.63 7.58
N LEU A 248 0.50 3.10 8.26
CA LEU A 248 0.38 3.95 9.42
C LEU A 248 -0.38 5.23 9.08
N GLY A 249 -1.42 5.54 9.86
CA GLY A 249 -2.25 6.72 9.68
C GLY A 249 -3.00 6.76 8.34
N ALA A 250 -3.24 5.63 7.67
CA ALA A 250 -3.94 5.59 6.39
C ALA A 250 -5.26 6.38 6.40
N PHE A 251 -5.98 6.42 7.53
CA PHE A 251 -7.23 7.17 7.72
C PHE A 251 -7.14 8.22 8.83
N ALA A 252 -5.93 8.63 9.22
CA ALA A 252 -5.75 9.62 10.27
C ALA A 252 -6.30 10.99 9.87
N GLY A 253 -6.94 11.68 10.81
CA GLY A 253 -7.58 12.98 10.55
C GLY A 253 -8.85 12.93 9.68
N CYS A 254 -9.40 11.75 9.38
CA CYS A 254 -10.73 11.60 8.76
C CYS A 254 -11.82 11.88 9.80
N SER A 255 -12.02 13.16 10.13
CA SER A 255 -12.89 13.61 11.22
C SER A 255 -14.37 13.24 11.09
N SER A 256 -14.85 12.97 9.87
CA SER A 256 -16.24 12.53 9.63
C SER A 256 -16.38 11.01 9.50
N LEU A 257 -15.31 10.23 9.70
CA LEU A 257 -15.38 8.77 9.58
C LEU A 257 -16.26 8.24 10.71
N GLU A 258 -17.32 7.53 10.33
CA GLU A 258 -18.34 6.96 11.21
C GLU A 258 -18.10 5.47 11.44
N THR A 259 -17.75 4.76 10.37
CA THR A 259 -17.59 3.31 10.43
C THR A 259 -16.56 2.80 9.43
N ILE A 260 -15.90 1.72 9.82
CA ILE A 260 -15.07 0.92 8.93
C ILE A 260 -15.68 -0.48 8.92
N SER A 261 -16.40 -0.82 7.85
CA SER A 261 -16.87 -2.19 7.64
C SER A 261 -15.70 -3.07 7.28
N VAL A 262 -15.61 -4.27 7.84
CA VAL A 262 -14.57 -5.25 7.52
C VAL A 262 -15.26 -6.54 7.12
N ASP A 263 -14.93 -7.07 5.94
CA ASP A 263 -15.42 -8.37 5.49
C ASP A 263 -15.14 -9.45 6.55
N ASP A 264 -16.14 -10.26 6.92
CA ASP A 264 -16.02 -11.30 7.96
C ASP A 264 -14.89 -12.31 7.70
N LYS A 265 -14.52 -12.49 6.42
CA LYS A 265 -13.45 -13.38 5.97
C LYS A 265 -12.08 -12.70 5.98
N ASN A 266 -11.98 -11.40 6.30
CA ASN A 266 -10.69 -10.71 6.42
C ASN A 266 -9.90 -11.27 7.61
N GLY A 267 -8.82 -12.00 7.34
CA GLY A 267 -8.01 -12.64 8.37
C GLY A 267 -7.06 -11.72 9.15
N ARG A 268 -7.04 -10.41 8.87
CA ARG A 268 -6.00 -9.48 9.36
C ARG A 268 -6.52 -8.34 10.23
N PHE A 269 -7.75 -7.91 10.00
CA PHE A 269 -8.36 -6.79 10.72
C PHE A 269 -9.76 -7.15 11.21
N MET A 270 -10.25 -6.36 12.15
CA MET A 270 -11.64 -6.39 12.59
C MET A 270 -12.04 -5.02 13.14
N PHE A 271 -13.33 -4.71 13.09
CA PHE A 271 -13.88 -3.45 13.57
C PHE A 271 -14.88 -3.70 14.70
N GLU A 272 -14.69 -3.02 15.82
CA GLU A 272 -15.54 -3.16 17.01
C GLU A 272 -15.56 -1.82 17.75
N ASP A 273 -16.75 -1.38 18.20
CA ASP A 273 -16.94 -0.18 19.02
C ASP A 273 -16.25 1.10 18.51
N GLY A 274 -16.28 1.33 17.19
CA GLY A 274 -15.67 2.52 16.58
C GLY A 274 -14.15 2.43 16.40
N VAL A 275 -13.57 1.24 16.57
CA VAL A 275 -12.12 1.02 16.49
C VAL A 275 -11.80 -0.13 15.54
N LEU A 276 -10.90 0.16 14.59
CA LEU A 276 -10.26 -0.84 13.75
C LEU A 276 -9.04 -1.41 14.47
N TYR A 277 -9.09 -2.71 14.71
CA TYR A 277 -8.02 -3.48 15.33
C TYR A 277 -7.34 -4.39 14.31
N SER A 278 -6.13 -4.85 14.65
CA SER A 278 -5.65 -6.12 14.13
C SER A 278 -6.62 -7.26 14.51
N ARG A 279 -6.63 -8.36 13.75
CA ARG A 279 -7.52 -9.51 14.01
C ARG A 279 -7.30 -10.15 15.39
N LYS A 280 -6.09 -10.00 15.96
CA LYS A 280 -5.75 -10.48 17.31
C LYS A 280 -6.14 -9.49 18.41
N GLN A 281 -6.63 -8.30 18.04
CA GLN A 281 -6.90 -7.19 18.95
C GLN A 281 -5.67 -6.82 19.80
N ASP A 282 -4.47 -7.02 19.26
CA ASP A 282 -3.19 -6.65 19.88
C ASP A 282 -2.71 -5.26 19.43
N ARG A 283 -3.34 -4.68 18.39
CA ARG A 283 -3.06 -3.33 17.90
C ARG A 283 -4.33 -2.55 17.59
N ILE A 284 -4.38 -1.29 18.02
CA ILE A 284 -5.30 -0.30 17.45
C ILE A 284 -4.65 0.26 16.19
N VAL A 285 -5.32 0.08 15.05
CA VAL A 285 -4.90 0.59 13.74
C VAL A 285 -5.52 1.97 13.49
N GLN A 286 -6.82 2.14 13.74
CA GLN A 286 -7.54 3.39 13.56
C GLN A 286 -8.74 3.49 14.50
N VAL A 287 -8.98 4.65 15.08
CA VAL A 287 -10.23 5.03 15.74
C VAL A 287 -11.00 5.96 14.80
N VAL A 288 -12.30 5.73 14.64
CA VAL A 288 -13.11 6.57 13.75
C VAL A 288 -13.17 8.02 14.25
N GLY A 289 -13.16 8.98 13.33
CA GLY A 289 -13.10 10.41 13.68
C GLY A 289 -14.30 10.90 14.49
N THR A 290 -15.44 10.22 14.36
CA THR A 290 -16.69 10.54 15.07
C THR A 290 -16.85 9.83 16.41
N PHE A 291 -15.85 9.05 16.86
CA PHE A 291 -15.89 8.34 18.15
C PHE A 291 -16.18 9.31 19.30
N LYS A 292 -17.04 8.91 20.25
CA LYS A 292 -17.42 9.74 21.41
C LYS A 292 -17.29 8.97 22.72
N GLY A 293 -16.73 9.63 23.72
CA GLY A 293 -16.70 9.16 25.10
C GLY A 293 -15.41 8.43 25.45
N LYS A 294 -15.54 7.42 26.29
CA LYS A 294 -14.41 6.71 26.89
C LYS A 294 -13.91 5.58 25.98
N LEU A 295 -12.64 5.63 25.57
CA LEU A 295 -11.99 4.53 24.87
C LEU A 295 -11.46 3.51 25.89
N SER A 296 -12.03 2.30 25.89
CA SER A 296 -11.66 1.17 26.77
C SER A 296 -11.32 -0.07 25.94
N PRO A 297 -10.10 -0.20 25.41
CA PRO A 297 -9.73 -1.31 24.52
C PRO A 297 -9.70 -2.69 25.22
N PRO A 298 -9.74 -3.80 24.45
CA PRO A 298 -9.71 -5.15 25.01
C PRO A 298 -8.38 -5.47 25.68
N ARG A 299 -8.41 -6.41 26.64
CA ARG A 299 -7.22 -6.84 27.44
C ARG A 299 -6.08 -7.43 26.62
N SER A 300 -6.32 -7.78 25.35
CA SER A 300 -5.30 -8.25 24.42
C SER A 300 -4.45 -7.13 23.83
N LEU A 301 -4.86 -5.86 23.97
CA LEU A 301 -4.19 -4.74 23.31
C LEU A 301 -2.76 -4.56 23.83
N ILE A 302 -1.78 -4.56 22.91
CA ILE A 302 -0.36 -4.38 23.25
C ILE A 302 0.13 -3.00 22.81
N THR A 303 -0.26 -2.53 21.63
CA THR A 303 0.24 -1.28 21.05
C THR A 303 -0.84 -0.44 20.38
N ILE A 304 -0.70 0.88 20.46
CA ILE A 304 -1.53 1.83 19.70
C ILE A 304 -0.67 2.39 18.57
N GLU A 305 -1.11 2.25 17.31
CA GLU A 305 -0.30 2.63 16.15
C GLU A 305 -0.15 4.15 16.00
N GLN A 306 0.81 4.55 15.15
CA GLN A 306 1.06 5.95 14.83
C GLN A 306 -0.19 6.57 14.20
N TYR A 307 -0.58 7.75 14.68
CA TYR A 307 -1.77 8.50 14.22
C TYR A 307 -3.14 7.82 14.44
N ALA A 308 -3.20 6.72 15.21
CA ALA A 308 -4.40 5.88 15.33
C ALA A 308 -5.70 6.64 15.66
N ALA A 309 -5.64 7.75 16.40
CA ALA A 309 -6.77 8.61 16.75
C ALA A 309 -6.43 10.10 16.55
N GLU A 310 -5.55 10.45 15.60
CA GLU A 310 -5.24 11.86 15.32
C GLU A 310 -6.50 12.64 14.93
N ASP A 311 -6.65 13.84 15.53
CA ASP A 311 -7.77 14.76 15.38
C ASP A 311 -9.15 14.12 15.74
N CYS A 312 -9.18 13.04 16.52
CA CYS A 312 -10.40 12.45 17.06
C CYS A 312 -10.93 13.30 18.24
N ALA A 313 -11.80 14.26 17.92
CA ALA A 313 -12.24 15.27 18.88
C ALA A 313 -13.25 14.76 19.92
N GLY A 314 -13.73 13.52 19.86
CA GLY A 314 -14.77 13.03 20.79
C GLY A 314 -14.29 12.09 21.90
N ILE A 315 -13.02 11.67 21.90
CA ILE A 315 -12.46 10.85 23.00
C ILE A 315 -12.32 11.73 24.25
N THR A 316 -12.96 11.34 25.35
CA THR A 316 -12.94 12.09 26.62
C THR A 316 -12.07 11.45 27.70
N GLU A 317 -11.98 10.11 27.69
CA GLU A 317 -11.16 9.34 28.64
C GLU A 317 -10.51 8.16 27.93
N LEU A 318 -9.26 7.88 28.28
CA LEU A 318 -8.51 6.72 27.82
C LEU A 318 -8.23 5.78 29.00
N ASP A 319 -8.77 4.56 28.96
CA ASP A 319 -8.59 3.52 29.98
C ASP A 319 -7.87 2.33 29.37
N LEU A 320 -6.53 2.36 29.46
CA LEU A 320 -5.67 1.39 28.81
C LEU A 320 -5.52 0.11 29.65
N PRO A 321 -5.63 -1.09 29.04
CA PRO A 321 -5.41 -2.33 29.77
C PRO A 321 -3.93 -2.51 30.13
N VAL A 322 -3.68 -3.34 31.15
CA VAL A 322 -2.34 -3.64 31.68
C VAL A 322 -1.40 -4.31 30.68
N SER A 323 -1.87 -4.73 29.53
CA SER A 323 -1.06 -5.32 28.45
C SER A 323 -0.38 -4.26 27.56
N VAL A 324 -0.82 -3.00 27.61
CA VAL A 324 -0.30 -1.95 26.71
C VAL A 324 1.12 -1.54 27.11
N THR A 325 2.05 -1.68 26.16
CA THR A 325 3.47 -1.34 26.36
C THR A 325 3.90 -0.11 25.57
N GLY A 326 3.14 0.31 24.56
CA GLY A 326 3.53 1.42 23.70
C GLY A 326 2.38 2.19 23.07
N ILE A 327 2.53 3.51 23.02
CA ILE A 327 1.68 4.44 22.28
C ILE A 327 2.49 5.07 21.15
N GLY A 328 2.03 4.93 19.91
CA GLY A 328 2.69 5.45 18.72
C GLY A 328 2.79 6.97 18.67
N ALA A 329 3.66 7.47 17.79
CA ALA A 329 3.78 8.92 17.59
C ALA A 329 2.45 9.51 17.10
N TYR A 330 2.09 10.67 17.62
CA TYR A 330 0.87 11.41 17.27
C TYR A 330 -0.44 10.63 17.43
N ALA A 331 -0.45 9.50 18.16
CA ALA A 331 -1.60 8.60 18.24
C ALA A 331 -2.90 9.29 18.70
N PHE A 332 -2.82 10.25 19.62
CA PHE A 332 -3.94 11.06 20.12
C PHE A 332 -3.70 12.56 19.91
N ARG A 333 -2.88 12.93 18.91
CA ARG A 333 -2.65 14.34 18.60
C ARG A 333 -3.98 15.00 18.25
N GLY A 334 -4.26 16.18 18.81
CA GLY A 334 -5.47 16.93 18.50
C GLY A 334 -6.76 16.35 19.08
N CYS A 335 -6.70 15.35 19.98
CA CYS A 335 -7.86 14.88 20.74
C CYS A 335 -8.27 15.96 21.77
N THR A 336 -8.93 17.03 21.32
CA THR A 336 -9.13 18.24 22.13
C THR A 336 -10.04 18.03 23.33
N GLU A 337 -10.89 17.00 23.32
CA GLU A 337 -11.80 16.66 24.43
C GLU A 337 -11.20 15.67 25.43
N LEU A 338 -10.01 15.09 25.16
CA LEU A 338 -9.39 14.10 26.02
C LEU A 338 -8.98 14.75 27.34
N ALA A 339 -9.71 14.44 28.41
CA ALA A 339 -9.53 15.03 29.73
C ALA A 339 -8.75 14.14 30.69
N LYS A 340 -8.78 12.83 30.47
CA LYS A 340 -8.22 11.85 31.41
C LYS A 340 -7.57 10.68 30.69
N VAL A 341 -6.36 10.32 31.13
CA VAL A 341 -5.64 9.13 30.67
C VAL A 341 -5.24 8.30 31.88
N LYS A 342 -5.63 7.02 31.89
CA LYS A 342 -5.13 6.03 32.84
C LYS A 342 -4.04 5.22 32.15
N PHE A 343 -2.79 5.50 32.48
CA PHE A 343 -1.67 4.72 32.00
C PHE A 343 -1.54 3.41 32.78
N PRO A 344 -1.29 2.27 32.12
CA PRO A 344 -1.02 1.02 32.81
C PRO A 344 0.42 1.01 33.33
N ASN A 345 0.67 0.28 34.41
CA ASN A 345 2.00 0.11 35.02
C ASN A 345 3.01 -0.68 34.15
N THR A 346 2.64 -1.04 32.92
CA THR A 346 3.44 -1.73 31.91
C THR A 346 3.83 -0.83 30.73
N ILE A 347 3.36 0.42 30.69
CA ILE A 347 3.70 1.34 29.60
C ILE A 347 5.20 1.60 29.59
N GLU A 348 5.85 1.34 28.45
CA GLU A 348 7.29 1.52 28.29
C GLU A 348 7.63 2.70 27.37
N ARG A 349 6.75 3.03 26.42
CA ARG A 349 7.00 4.06 25.40
C ARG A 349 5.79 4.92 25.13
N ILE A 350 5.99 6.24 25.12
CA ILE A 350 5.04 7.23 24.61
C ILE A 350 5.72 7.94 23.43
N GLY A 351 5.14 7.84 22.23
CA GLY A 351 5.72 8.38 21.01
C GLY A 351 5.74 9.92 20.94
N SER A 352 6.49 10.45 19.98
CA SER A 352 6.55 11.90 19.74
C SER A 352 5.17 12.46 19.43
N GLY A 353 4.81 13.59 20.05
CA GLY A 353 3.52 14.24 19.86
C GLY A 353 2.29 13.40 20.22
N ALA A 354 2.45 12.26 20.93
CA ALA A 354 1.38 11.30 21.14
C ALA A 354 0.08 11.90 21.70
N PHE A 355 0.17 12.89 22.59
CA PHE A 355 -0.95 13.63 23.18
C PHE A 355 -0.87 15.13 22.86
N SER A 356 -0.13 15.52 21.82
CA SER A 356 0.03 16.94 21.49
C SER A 356 -1.33 17.57 21.16
N GLY A 357 -1.65 18.71 21.78
CA GLY A 357 -2.91 19.42 21.58
C GLY A 357 -4.11 18.80 22.31
N CYS A 358 -3.92 17.89 23.26
CA CYS A 358 -4.99 17.41 24.15
C CYS A 358 -5.37 18.51 25.16
N ARG A 359 -6.11 19.52 24.69
CA ARG A 359 -6.33 20.77 25.42
C ARG A 359 -7.10 20.62 26.72
N LYS A 360 -7.90 19.57 26.91
CA LYS A 360 -8.64 19.31 28.16
C LYS A 360 -7.91 18.39 29.15
N LEU A 361 -6.76 17.84 28.80
CA LEU A 361 -6.04 16.92 29.67
C LEU A 361 -5.53 17.67 30.90
N THR A 362 -6.04 17.34 32.09
CA THR A 362 -5.77 18.11 33.32
C THR A 362 -4.59 17.57 34.12
N SER A 363 -4.35 16.27 34.05
CA SER A 363 -3.28 15.60 34.78
C SER A 363 -2.74 14.39 34.05
N ILE A 364 -1.47 14.07 34.28
CA ILE A 364 -0.85 12.83 33.84
C ILE A 364 -0.17 12.11 35.01
N ASP A 365 -0.25 10.79 35.01
CA ASP A 365 0.43 9.90 35.95
C ASP A 365 1.09 8.78 35.14
N VAL A 366 2.36 8.98 34.77
CA VAL A 366 3.14 8.06 33.95
C VAL A 366 4.03 7.21 34.87
N PRO A 367 3.83 5.88 34.90
CA PRO A 367 4.41 5.01 35.91
C PRO A 367 5.91 4.71 35.68
N VAL A 368 6.52 4.07 36.67
CA VAL A 368 7.97 3.76 36.72
C VAL A 368 8.48 2.89 35.55
N SER A 369 7.58 2.17 34.87
CA SER A 369 7.90 1.33 33.72
C SER A 369 8.33 2.11 32.48
N ILE A 370 8.04 3.42 32.41
CA ILE A 370 8.35 4.23 31.24
C ILE A 370 9.86 4.28 30.99
N LYS A 371 10.27 3.94 29.76
CA LYS A 371 11.66 3.95 29.29
C LYS A 371 11.95 5.15 28.39
N SER A 372 10.94 5.62 27.64
CA SER A 372 11.10 6.74 26.71
C SER A 372 9.81 7.51 26.51
N ILE A 373 9.92 8.84 26.49
CA ILE A 373 8.87 9.76 26.07
C ILE A 373 9.40 10.53 24.87
N GLY A 374 8.62 10.61 23.79
CA GLY A 374 9.02 11.26 22.55
C GLY A 374 8.96 12.79 22.61
N LYS A 375 9.55 13.42 21.60
CA LYS A 375 9.54 14.87 21.44
C LYS A 375 8.09 15.39 21.43
N GLN A 376 7.81 16.47 22.17
CA GLN A 376 6.52 17.15 22.20
C GLN A 376 5.33 16.24 22.60
N ALA A 377 5.57 15.13 23.31
CA ALA A 377 4.53 14.14 23.62
C ALA A 377 3.27 14.74 24.24
N PHE A 378 3.38 15.79 25.07
CA PHE A 378 2.25 16.51 25.68
C PHE A 378 2.20 17.98 25.25
N SER A 379 2.86 18.36 24.15
CA SER A 379 2.92 19.75 23.72
C SER A 379 1.52 20.34 23.48
N GLY A 380 1.25 21.55 23.96
CA GLY A 380 -0.04 22.23 23.79
C GLY A 380 -1.18 21.64 24.62
N CYS A 381 -0.90 20.80 25.64
CA CYS A 381 -1.89 20.41 26.66
C CYS A 381 -2.13 21.60 27.61
N THR A 382 -2.85 22.61 27.15
CA THR A 382 -2.97 23.90 27.83
C THR A 382 -3.63 23.84 29.21
N SER A 383 -4.49 22.84 29.46
CA SER A 383 -5.16 22.63 30.75
C SER A 383 -4.41 21.67 31.68
N LEU A 384 -3.23 21.16 31.28
CA LEU A 384 -2.46 20.24 32.10
C LEU A 384 -1.86 21.01 33.28
N GLU A 385 -2.36 20.77 34.50
CA GLU A 385 -1.92 21.52 35.69
C GLU A 385 -0.84 20.80 36.47
N VAL A 386 -0.93 19.47 36.52
CA VAL A 386 -0.07 18.60 37.32
C VAL A 386 0.36 17.39 36.48
N GLY A 387 1.65 17.06 36.49
CA GLY A 387 2.13 15.80 35.92
C GLY A 387 3.04 15.02 36.85
N GLU A 388 2.99 13.70 36.74
CA GLU A 388 3.94 12.77 37.34
C GLU A 388 4.54 11.86 36.26
N ILE A 389 5.87 11.76 36.25
CA ILE A 389 6.63 10.82 35.42
C ILE A 389 7.61 10.09 36.34
N ALA A 390 7.21 8.91 36.79
CA ALA A 390 7.93 8.14 37.80
C ALA A 390 9.13 7.34 37.25
N GLY A 391 9.18 7.07 35.94
CA GLY A 391 10.30 6.37 35.32
C GLY A 391 11.48 7.29 34.99
N LYS A 392 12.64 6.68 34.76
CA LYS A 392 13.85 7.40 34.39
C LYS A 392 13.77 7.79 32.91
N VAL A 393 13.77 9.08 32.63
CA VAL A 393 13.65 9.63 31.27
C VAL A 393 14.74 10.67 31.03
N SER A 394 15.18 10.81 29.78
CA SER A 394 15.96 11.97 29.34
C SER A 394 15.03 13.00 28.72
N TYR A 395 15.00 14.21 29.26
CA TYR A 395 14.12 15.31 28.86
C TYR A 395 14.77 16.25 27.84
N LYS A 396 16.10 16.23 27.73
CA LYS A 396 16.92 17.20 27.00
C LYS A 396 16.44 17.42 25.57
N GLY A 397 15.96 18.63 25.29
CA GLY A 397 15.59 19.06 23.93
C GLY A 397 14.35 18.35 23.35
N LEU A 398 13.60 17.64 24.20
CA LEU A 398 12.39 16.96 23.78
C LEU A 398 11.17 17.87 23.80
N ASN A 399 11.20 19.00 24.51
CA ASN A 399 10.05 19.91 24.57
C ASN A 399 8.74 19.19 24.97
N ILE A 400 8.82 18.19 25.87
CA ILE A 400 7.69 17.29 26.22
C ILE A 400 6.44 18.10 26.58
N PHE A 401 6.62 19.18 27.33
CA PHE A 401 5.56 20.06 27.84
C PHE A 401 5.56 21.45 27.19
N GLU A 402 6.10 21.59 25.98
CA GLU A 402 6.04 22.86 25.24
C GLU A 402 4.58 23.35 25.12
N GLU A 403 4.35 24.64 25.34
CA GLU A 403 2.99 25.24 25.35
C GLU A 403 2.00 24.66 26.37
N CYS A 404 2.45 23.91 27.38
CA CYS A 404 1.62 23.51 28.54
C CYS A 404 1.47 24.69 29.51
N THR A 405 0.66 25.68 29.17
CA THR A 405 0.51 26.92 29.93
C THR A 405 -0.07 26.76 31.33
N GLY A 406 -0.85 25.70 31.58
CA GLY A 406 -1.41 25.40 32.90
C GLY A 406 -0.44 24.69 33.86
N LEU A 407 0.66 24.13 33.34
CA LEU A 407 1.49 23.19 34.08
C LEU A 407 2.34 23.91 35.11
N ASN A 408 1.89 23.83 36.37
CA ASN A 408 2.53 24.54 37.48
C ASN A 408 3.35 23.59 38.38
N ARG A 409 3.07 22.29 38.33
CA ARG A 409 3.72 21.27 39.16
C ARG A 409 4.04 19.99 38.38
N ILE A 410 5.29 19.54 38.47
CA ILE A 410 5.72 18.25 37.93
C ILE A 410 6.43 17.44 39.02
N THR A 411 6.20 16.13 39.06
CA THR A 411 7.01 15.17 39.81
C THR A 411 7.77 14.28 38.83
N ILE A 412 9.10 14.23 38.93
CA ILE A 412 9.95 13.41 38.07
C ILE A 412 10.90 12.53 38.88
N ARG A 413 11.42 11.46 38.30
CA ARG A 413 12.44 10.63 38.97
C ARG A 413 13.77 11.36 39.13
N LYS A 414 14.39 11.30 40.32
CA LYS A 414 15.59 12.07 40.69
C LYS A 414 16.82 11.84 39.80
N ASP A 415 16.97 10.64 39.25
CA ASP A 415 18.09 10.26 38.36
C ASP A 415 17.80 10.47 36.86
N SER A 416 16.72 11.19 36.54
CA SER A 416 16.40 11.61 35.17
C SER A 416 17.35 12.69 34.67
N GLU A 417 17.57 12.75 33.35
CA GLU A 417 18.39 13.78 32.74
C GLU A 417 17.54 14.95 32.25
N TYR A 418 17.75 16.16 32.77
CA TYR A 418 17.03 17.36 32.34
C TYR A 418 17.88 18.62 32.52
N THR A 419 17.42 19.72 31.92
CA THR A 419 17.92 21.09 32.10
C THR A 419 16.76 22.01 32.49
N ASP A 420 17.05 23.20 33.03
CA ASP A 420 16.01 24.19 33.36
C ASP A 420 15.19 24.59 32.12
N ALA A 421 15.81 24.55 30.93
CA ALA A 421 15.16 24.85 29.65
C ALA A 421 14.10 23.80 29.25
N ASP A 422 14.13 22.60 29.83
CA ASP A 422 13.10 21.58 29.59
C ASP A 422 11.82 21.87 30.40
N PHE A 423 11.89 22.75 31.42
CA PHE A 423 10.79 23.12 32.31
C PHE A 423 10.65 24.65 32.52
N PRO A 424 10.68 25.48 31.46
CA PRO A 424 10.93 26.92 31.59
C PRO A 424 9.81 27.69 32.30
N LYS A 425 8.60 27.11 32.39
CA LYS A 425 7.42 27.72 33.03
C LYS A 425 6.94 26.98 34.29
N ILE A 426 7.62 25.90 34.68
CA ILE A 426 7.16 25.05 35.80
C ILE A 426 7.69 25.61 37.11
N THR A 427 6.78 26.09 37.95
CA THR A 427 7.15 26.73 39.22
C THR A 427 7.59 25.76 40.32
N ARG A 428 7.21 24.47 40.23
CA ARG A 428 7.47 23.46 41.27
C ARG A 428 7.82 22.11 40.66
N ILE A 429 9.09 21.73 40.76
CA ILE A 429 9.57 20.38 40.43
C ILE A 429 9.75 19.60 41.74
N LYS A 430 9.10 18.44 41.84
CA LYS A 430 9.29 17.45 42.91
C LYS A 430 10.02 16.23 42.37
N PHE A 431 10.65 15.48 43.26
CA PHE A 431 11.39 14.27 42.90
C PHE A 431 10.80 13.03 43.54
N THR A 432 10.54 11.98 42.76
CA THR A 432 10.32 10.63 43.28
C THR A 432 11.65 9.99 43.67
N ARG A 433 11.58 8.94 44.51
CA ARG A 433 12.74 8.16 44.95
C ARG A 433 13.32 7.30 43.82
#